data_AF-A0A139MK28-F1
#
_entry.id   AF-A0A139MK28-F1
#
_cell.length_a   1.000
_cell.length_b   1.000
_cell.length_c   1.000
_cell.angle_alpha   90.00
_cell.angle_beta   90.00
_cell.angle_gamma   90.00
#
_symmetry.space_group_name_H-M   'P 1'
#
loop_
_entity.id
_entity.type
_entity.pdbx_description
1 polymer ?
#
loop_
_entity_poly.entity_id
_entity_poly.type
_entity_poly.pdbx_seq_one_letter_code
_entity_poly.pdbx_strand_id
1 'polypeptide(L)' 'MSKKITYVIKFSKGVAVPDLAANPAITQHLTIKLKNADGFVVDSDINDVKIRELIMVAFNLEKKDIVVLSKYLGLVNIL' A
#
# COMPACT_ATOMS: atom_id res chain seq x y z
N MET A 1 2.56 -9.01 -20.16
CA MET A 1 2.39 -7.90 -19.21
C MET A 1 1.78 -8.45 -17.93
N SER A 2 2.48 -8.35 -16.80
CA SER A 2 1.93 -8.72 -15.49
C SER A 2 0.71 -7.86 -15.21
N LYS A 3 -0.41 -8.48 -14.81
CA LYS A 3 -1.64 -7.77 -14.46
C LYS A 3 -1.36 -6.93 -13.21
N LYS A 4 -1.33 -5.60 -13.35
CA LYS A 4 -1.24 -4.69 -12.21
C LYS A 4 -2.62 -4.54 -11.58
N ILE A 5 -2.68 -4.64 -10.24
CA ILE A 5 -3.89 -4.43 -9.45
C ILE A 5 -3.70 -3.15 -8.63
N THR A 6 -4.75 -2.33 -8.56
CA THR A 6 -4.73 -1.14 -7.72
C THR A 6 -5.05 -1.51 -6.27
N TYR A 7 -4.23 -1.03 -5.35
CA TYR A 7 -4.40 -1.17 -3.91
C TYR A 7 -4.49 0.19 -3.24
N VAL A 8 -5.19 0.21 -2.11
CA VAL A 8 -5.19 1.32 -1.15
C VAL A 8 -4.42 0.86 0.07
N ILE A 9 -3.35 1.57 0.39
CA ILE A 9 -2.54 1.39 1.60
C ILE A 9 -2.97 2.48 2.58
N LYS A 10 -3.34 2.09 3.79
CA LYS A 10 -3.64 3.00 4.90
C LYS A 10 -2.78 2.68 6.10
N PHE A 11 -2.33 3.73 6.77
CA PHE A 11 -1.59 3.63 8.02
C PHE A 11 -2.52 3.96 9.20
N SER A 12 -2.35 3.22 10.29
CA SER A 12 -3.15 3.42 11.51
C SER A 12 -2.87 4.78 12.14
N LYS A 13 -3.83 5.30 12.90
CA LYS A 13 -3.72 6.60 13.58
C LYS A 13 -2.50 6.60 14.52
N GLY A 14 -1.67 7.64 14.42
CA GLY A 14 -0.44 7.78 15.22
C GLY A 14 0.81 7.15 14.58
N VAL A 15 0.66 6.45 13.45
CA VAL A 15 1.79 5.94 12.66
C VAL A 15 2.23 7.04 11.69
N ALA A 16 3.52 7.37 11.69
CA ALA A 16 4.08 8.28 10.70
C ALA A 16 4.01 7.63 9.32
N VAL A 17 3.37 8.30 8.35
CA VAL A 17 3.26 7.80 6.97
C VAL A 17 4.63 7.87 6.31
N PRO A 18 5.28 6.73 6.01
CA PRO A 18 6.61 6.72 5.44
C PRO A 18 6.58 7.15 3.97
N ASP A 19 7.72 7.64 3.47
CA ASP A 19 7.87 7.95 2.05
C ASP A 19 8.18 6.67 1.25
N LEU A 20 7.13 6.06 0.69
CA LEU A 20 7.24 4.84 -0.13
C LEU A 20 8.10 5.06 -1.38
N ALA A 21 8.18 6.28 -1.91
CA ALA A 21 8.95 6.60 -3.12
C ALA A 21 10.47 6.59 -2.87
N ALA A 22 10.89 6.74 -1.62
CA ALA A 22 12.30 6.76 -1.23
C ALA A 22 12.93 5.35 -1.15
N ASN A 23 12.13 4.28 -1.23
CA ASN A 23 12.62 2.90 -1.12
C ASN A 23 12.58 2.17 -2.48
N PRO A 24 13.74 1.87 -3.10
CA PRO A 24 13.80 1.19 -4.40
C PRO A 24 13.07 -0.16 -4.42
N ALA A 25 13.18 -0.96 -3.35
CA ALA A 25 12.54 -2.27 -3.27
C ALA A 25 11.01 -2.17 -3.31
N ILE A 26 10.45 -1.07 -2.80
CA ILE A 26 9.03 -0.75 -2.90
C ILE A 26 8.70 -0.31 -4.32
N THR A 27 9.42 0.67 -4.87
CA THR A 27 9.13 1.22 -6.21
C THR A 27 9.30 0.21 -7.35
N GLN A 28 10.06 -0.86 -7.14
CA GLN A 28 10.18 -1.98 -8.08
C GLN A 28 8.83 -2.68 -8.32
N HIS A 29 8.01 -2.79 -7.27
CA HIS A 29 6.74 -3.51 -7.30
C HIS A 29 5.52 -2.58 -7.31
N LEU A 30 5.67 -1.41 -6.69
CA LEU A 30 4.60 -0.47 -6.41
C LEU A 30 4.79 0.81 -7.22
N THR A 31 3.76 1.20 -7.96
CA THR A 31 3.68 2.48 -8.65
C THR A 31 2.69 3.37 -7.92
N ILE A 32 3.16 4.42 -7.25
CA ILE A 32 2.31 5.36 -6.52
C ILE A 32 1.46 6.17 -7.52
N LYS A 33 0.14 6.11 -7.36
CA LYS A 33 -0.83 6.87 -8.15
C LYS A 33 -1.28 8.12 -7.42
N LEU A 34 -1.48 8.00 -6.11
CA LEU A 34 -2.00 9.08 -5.29
C LEU A 34 -1.48 8.95 -3.86
N LYS A 35 -1.13 10.08 -3.25
CA LYS A 35 -0.76 10.18 -1.85
C LYS A 35 -1.85 10.93 -1.09
N ASN A 36 -2.36 10.31 -0.04
CA ASN A 36 -3.31 10.89 0.91
C ASN A 36 -2.60 11.19 2.24
N ALA A 37 -3.29 11.90 3.14
CA ALA A 37 -2.78 12.19 4.48
C ALA A 37 -2.53 10.92 5.31
N ASP A 38 -3.32 9.87 5.10
CA ASP A 38 -3.33 8.61 5.84
C ASP A 38 -2.73 7.42 5.06
N GLY A 39 -2.22 7.64 3.84
CA GLY A 39 -1.62 6.57 3.04
C GLY A 39 -1.57 6.82 1.54
N PHE A 40 -1.73 5.76 0.74
CA PHE A 40 -1.44 5.78 -0.69
C PHE A 40 -2.42 4.95 -1.51
N VAL A 41 -2.61 5.35 -2.76
CA VAL A 41 -3.16 4.50 -3.81
C VAL A 41 -2.00 4.10 -4.72
N VAL A 42 -1.84 2.80 -4.94
CA VAL A 42 -0.71 2.22 -5.67
C VAL A 42 -1.21 1.20 -6.67
N ASP A 43 -0.56 1.10 -7.82
CA ASP A 43 -0.65 -0.09 -8.66
C ASP A 43 0.48 -1.05 -8.29
N SER A 44 0.17 -2.33 -8.20
CA SER A 44 1.13 -3.36 -7.78
C SER A 44 1.08 -4.58 -8.69
N ASP A 45 2.22 -5.21 -8.93
CA ASP A 45 2.34 -6.53 -9.56
C ASP A 45 2.39 -7.70 -8.55
N ILE A 46 2.43 -7.38 -7.25
CA ILE A 46 2.34 -8.32 -6.12
C ILE A 46 1.03 -8.13 -5.34
N ASN A 47 0.60 -9.18 -4.63
CA ASN A 47 -0.66 -9.18 -3.86
C ASN A 47 -0.57 -8.37 -2.55
N ASP A 48 -1.71 -8.11 -1.92
CA ASP A 48 -1.83 -7.31 -0.68
C ASP A 48 -0.98 -7.83 0.48
N VAL A 49 -0.89 -9.16 0.66
CA VAL A 49 -0.05 -9.79 1.70
C VAL A 49 1.41 -9.40 1.51
N LYS A 50 1.94 -9.56 0.29
CA LYS A 50 3.33 -9.22 -0.03
C LYS A 50 3.59 -7.72 0.03
N ILE A 51 2.63 -6.89 -0.40
CA ILE A 51 2.73 -5.42 -0.26
C ILE A 51 2.90 -5.05 1.21
N ARG A 52 2.06 -5.61 2.07
CA ARG A 52 2.11 -5.33 3.50
C ARG A 52 3.44 -5.79 4.12
N GLU A 53 3.87 -7.01 3.85
CA GLU A 53 5.15 -7.54 4.34
C GLU A 53 6.32 -6.65 3.90
N LEU A 54 6.34 -6.24 2.63
CA LEU A 54 7.38 -5.37 2.08
C LEU A 54 7.45 -4.02 2.82
N ILE A 55 6.31 -3.38 3.08
CA ILE A 55 6.25 -2.10 3.79
C ILE A 55 6.60 -2.29 5.27
N MET A 56 6.13 -3.37 5.90
CA MET A 56 6.47 -3.70 7.29
C MET A 56 7.98 -3.85 7.48
N VAL A 57 8.63 -4.62 6.62
CA VAL A 57 10.08 -4.82 6.67
C VAL A 57 10.84 -3.53 6.35
N ALA A 58 10.42 -2.79 5.32
CA ALA A 58 11.09 -1.57 4.89
C ALA A 58 11.09 -0.46 5.94
N PHE A 59 10.05 -0.37 6.76
CA PHE A 59 9.85 0.74 7.72
C PHE A 59 9.72 0.28 9.18
N ASN A 60 10.01 -1.00 9.46
CA ASN A 60 9.90 -1.60 10.78
C ASN A 60 8.51 -1.36 11.43
N LEU A 61 7.45 -1.60 10.66
CA LEU A 61 6.06 -1.40 11.08
C LEU A 61 5.41 -2.73 11.49
N GLU A 62 4.49 -2.68 12.47
CA GLU A 62 3.76 -3.87 12.87
C GLU A 62 2.57 -4.13 11.95
N LYS A 63 2.07 -5.37 12.00
CA LYS A 63 0.88 -5.77 11.23
C LYS A 63 -0.29 -4.80 11.48
N LYS A 64 -0.57 -4.43 12.74
CA LYS A 64 -1.66 -3.52 13.12
C LYS A 64 -1.53 -2.09 12.58
N ASP A 65 -0.33 -1.69 12.14
CA ASP A 65 -0.03 -0.31 11.74
C ASP A 65 -0.36 -0.06 10.27
N ILE A 66 -0.58 -1.12 9.48
CA ILE A 66 -0.82 -1.06 8.04
C ILE A 66 -2.02 -1.91 7.64
N VAL A 67 -2.88 -1.33 6.82
CA VAL A 67 -3.98 -2.00 6.11
C VAL A 67 -3.78 -1.84 4.61
N VAL A 68 -3.82 -2.96 3.87
CA VAL A 68 -3.75 -2.97 2.41
C VAL A 68 -5.06 -3.56 1.88
N LEU A 69 -5.78 -2.79 1.07
CA LEU A 69 -7.05 -3.19 0.48
C LEU A 69 -6.91 -3.20 -1.03
N SER A 70 -7.26 -4.31 -1.68
CA SER A 70 -7.40 -4.30 -3.13
C SER A 70 -8.58 -3.42 -3.51
N LYS A 71 -8.36 -2.45 -4.39
CA LYS A 71 -9.44 -1.68 -4.99
C LYS A 71 -10.06 -2.55 -6.08
N TYR A 72 -10.80 -3.58 -5.68
CA TYR A 72 -11.74 -4.20 -6.60
C TYR A 72 -12.75 -3.12 -6.98
N LEU A 73 -12.83 -2.82 -8.27
CA LEU A 73 -13.76 -1.87 -8.88
C LEU A 73 -15.26 -2.21 -8.67
N GLY A 74 -15.59 -3.11 -7.75
CA GLY A 74 -16.94 -3.65 -7.52
C GLY A 74 -17.47 -3.59 -6.09
N LEU A 75 -16.73 -3.04 -5.10
CA LEU A 75 -17.27 -2.85 -3.75
C LEU A 75 -17.10 -1.39 -3.28
N VAL A 76 -17.77 -0.49 -4.00
CA VAL A 76 -18.17 0.80 -3.44
C VAL A 76 -19.44 0.54 -2.63
N ASN A 77 -19.30 0.03 -1.41
CA ASN A 77 -20.27 0.31 -0.36
C ASN A 77 -19.66 -0.01 1.01
N ILE A 78 -19.04 1.00 1.61
CA ILE A 78 -18.91 1.08 3.06
C ILE A 78 -19.37 2.50 3.42
N LEU A 79 -20.70 2.63 3.48
CA LEU A 79 -21.43 3.69 4.18
C LEU A 79 -22.12 3.01 5.36
#